data_AF-Q6ZEE1-F1
#
_entry.id   AF-Q6ZEE1-F1
#
_cell.length_a   1.000
_cell.length_b   1.000
_cell.length_c   1.000
_cell.angle_alpha   90.00
_cell.angle_beta   90.00
_cell.angle_gamma   90.00
#
_symmetry.space_group_name_H-M   'P 1'
#
loop_
_entity.id
_entity.type
_entity.pdbx_description
1 polymer ?
#
loop_
_entity_poly.entity_id
_entity_poly.type
_entity_poly.pdbx_seq_one_letter_code
_entity_poly.pdbx_strand_id
1 'polypeptide(L)'
;MTRTLPPVFKTQATNRRKRTRHGSMQALRESVAKVKSFGYLDFTSWKINKDGYLFLTRGKRSELFKLLENSGFFEFHETNISQDSVYQHQVSKFLATGYELYGRGYYARKGEVEIHHLDGNQQNNDPRNLRYVSPGLNYFIARSLRFPYTGNQSNRITESAEEARNMLRLSLKRTLNVRGKRFSQEQLDFLLSLRLEQARNILDEWYLAGNSYNNLINKRVEQFSLTMTTEGIVAQL
;
A
#
# COMPACT_ATOMS: atom_id res chain seq x y z
N MET A 1 -13.70 -18.32 -5.15
CA MET A 1 -12.96 -17.31 -5.93
C MET A 1 -11.47 -17.53 -5.72
N THR A 2 -10.74 -17.96 -6.74
CA THR A 2 -9.27 -18.01 -6.74
C THR A 2 -8.75 -16.58 -6.61
N ARG A 3 -8.38 -16.16 -5.38
CA ARG A 3 -7.71 -14.88 -5.18
C ARG A 3 -6.46 -14.86 -6.07
N THR A 4 -6.49 -13.98 -7.08
CA THR A 4 -5.36 -13.73 -7.99
C THR A 4 -4.15 -13.33 -7.16
N LEU A 5 -2.98 -13.88 -7.53
CA LEU A 5 -1.72 -13.56 -6.88
C LEU A 5 -1.47 -12.05 -7.01
N PRO A 6 -1.06 -11.34 -5.93
CA PRO A 6 -0.75 -9.93 -6.06
C PRO A 6 0.35 -9.74 -7.12
N PRO A 7 0.24 -8.71 -7.98
CA PRO A 7 1.06 -8.61 -9.18
C PRO A 7 2.57 -8.66 -8.90
N VAL A 8 3.01 -8.02 -7.81
CA VAL A 8 4.41 -8.03 -7.37
C VAL A 8 4.98 -9.43 -7.10
N PHE A 9 4.15 -10.42 -6.76
CA PHE A 9 4.60 -11.80 -6.55
C PHE A 9 4.56 -12.66 -7.82
N LYS A 10 3.97 -12.18 -8.93
CA LYS A 10 3.96 -12.91 -10.21
C LYS A 10 5.39 -13.13 -10.73
N THR A 11 6.27 -12.17 -10.51
CA THR A 11 7.70 -12.25 -10.88
C THR A 11 8.48 -13.32 -10.11
N GLN A 12 8.01 -13.73 -8.92
CA GLN A 12 8.61 -14.82 -8.15
C GLN A 12 8.09 -16.20 -8.59
N ALA A 13 6.94 -16.28 -9.26
CA ALA A 13 6.34 -17.54 -9.69
C ALA A 13 7.21 -18.29 -10.72
N THR A 14 8.12 -17.59 -11.40
CA THR A 14 9.09 -18.14 -12.36
C THR A 14 10.31 -18.78 -11.68
N ASN A 15 10.53 -18.54 -10.40
CA ASN A 15 11.63 -19.11 -9.62
C ASN A 15 11.15 -20.27 -8.73
N ARG A 16 12.01 -21.27 -8.47
CA ARG A 16 11.67 -22.45 -7.64
C ARG A 16 11.03 -22.03 -6.31
N ARG A 17 9.78 -22.49 -6.09
CA ARG A 17 9.04 -22.30 -4.82
C ARG A 17 9.79 -23.02 -3.69
N LYS A 18 10.11 -22.31 -2.61
CA LYS A 18 10.60 -22.96 -1.38
C LYS A 18 9.42 -23.60 -0.64
N ARG A 19 9.64 -24.78 -0.04
CA ARG A 19 8.64 -25.43 0.83
C ARG A 19 8.54 -24.66 2.15
N THR A 20 7.32 -24.45 2.63
CA THR A 20 7.07 -23.94 3.98
C THR A 20 7.38 -24.99 5.03
N ARG A 21 7.81 -24.57 6.23
CA ARG A 21 8.17 -25.53 7.29
C ARG A 21 6.98 -26.29 7.90
N HIS A 22 5.76 -25.79 7.75
CA HIS A 22 4.57 -26.38 8.37
C HIS A 22 4.10 -27.68 7.69
N GLY A 23 4.68 -28.06 6.55
CA GLY A 23 4.33 -29.27 5.80
C GLY A 23 2.95 -29.27 5.14
N SER A 24 1.98 -28.51 5.67
CA SER A 24 0.64 -28.35 5.12
C SER A 24 0.06 -26.95 5.38
N MET A 25 -0.90 -26.54 4.54
CA MET A 25 -1.67 -25.31 4.75
C MET A 25 -2.50 -25.33 6.03
N GLN A 26 -2.94 -26.51 6.47
CA GLN A 26 -3.74 -26.67 7.68
C GLN A 26 -2.91 -26.34 8.93
N ALA A 27 -1.73 -26.94 9.07
CA ALA A 27 -0.81 -26.66 10.17
C ALA A 27 -0.36 -25.18 10.20
N LEU A 28 -0.16 -24.57 9.02
CA LEU A 28 0.11 -23.14 8.93
C LEU A 28 -1.05 -22.28 9.44
N ARG A 29 -2.29 -22.59 9.04
CA ARG A 29 -3.50 -21.88 9.51
C ARG A 29 -3.67 -21.98 11.01
N GLU A 30 -3.43 -23.15 11.59
CA GLU A 30 -3.48 -23.36 13.04
C GLU A 30 -2.43 -22.51 13.77
N SER A 31 -1.19 -22.46 13.25
CA SER A 31 -0.15 -21.59 13.81
C SER A 31 -0.54 -20.11 13.73
N VAL A 32 -1.06 -19.65 12.60
CA VAL A 32 -1.55 -18.27 12.41
C VAL A 32 -2.74 -17.95 13.32
N ALA A 33 -3.64 -18.91 13.54
CA ALA A 33 -4.77 -18.76 14.47
C ALA A 33 -4.30 -18.54 15.92
N LYS A 34 -3.19 -19.18 16.33
CA LYS A 34 -2.56 -18.91 17.64
C LYS A 34 -2.07 -17.47 17.74
N VAL A 35 -1.45 -16.92 16.70
CA VAL A 35 -1.04 -15.49 16.70
C VAL A 35 -2.27 -14.56 16.80
N LYS A 36 -3.34 -14.86 16.06
CA LYS A 36 -4.57 -14.05 16.06
C LYS A 36 -5.30 -14.08 17.41
N SER A 37 -5.35 -15.26 18.05
CA SER A 37 -5.99 -15.45 19.36
C SER A 37 -5.15 -14.93 20.52
N PHE A 38 -3.82 -14.88 20.38
CA PHE A 38 -2.93 -14.25 21.36
C PHE A 38 -3.18 -12.75 21.54
N GLY A 39 -4.04 -12.15 20.70
CA GLY A 39 -4.97 -11.13 21.18
C GLY A 39 -4.35 -9.96 21.92
N TYR A 40 -3.20 -9.43 21.48
CA TYR A 40 -2.63 -8.16 21.98
C TYR A 40 -1.92 -7.44 20.81
N LEU A 41 -2.68 -6.95 19.82
CA LEU A 41 -2.31 -5.74 19.06
C LEU A 41 -2.64 -4.51 19.91
N ASP A 42 -2.23 -4.53 21.17
CA ASP A 42 -2.41 -3.43 22.10
C ASP A 42 -1.50 -2.29 21.69
N PHE A 43 -2.14 -1.26 21.13
CA PHE A 43 -1.53 -0.03 20.63
C PHE A 43 -0.64 0.65 21.67
N THR A 44 -0.83 0.41 22.98
CA THR A 44 -0.02 1.04 24.04
C THR A 44 1.44 0.55 24.05
N SER A 45 1.69 -0.66 23.55
CA SER A 45 3.04 -1.23 23.52
C SER A 45 3.84 -0.85 22.28
N TRP A 46 3.15 -0.45 21.20
CA TRP A 46 3.78 -0.04 19.94
C TRP A 46 4.42 1.33 20.07
N LYS A 47 5.64 1.46 19.58
CA LYS A 47 6.35 2.74 19.50
C LYS A 47 6.29 3.26 18.08
N ILE A 48 6.32 4.58 17.92
CA ILE A 48 6.44 5.23 16.60
C ILE A 48 7.93 5.45 16.33
N ASN A 49 8.42 5.00 15.17
CA ASN A 49 9.79 5.29 14.72
C ASN A 49 9.89 6.68 14.05
N LYS A 50 11.10 7.10 13.67
CA LYS A 50 11.33 8.38 12.97
C LYS A 50 10.55 8.53 11.64
N ASP A 51 10.14 7.41 11.06
CA ASP A 51 9.45 7.32 9.78
C ASP A 51 7.92 7.24 9.94
N GLY A 52 7.41 7.35 11.18
CA GLY A 52 5.98 7.32 11.51
C GLY A 52 5.36 5.92 11.66
N TYR A 53 6.14 4.85 11.48
CA TYR A 53 5.64 3.48 11.62
C TYR A 53 5.59 3.01 13.06
N LEU A 54 4.52 2.27 13.37
CA LEU A 54 4.38 1.53 14.61
C LEU A 54 5.24 0.27 14.59
N PHE A 55 6.12 0.11 15.58
CA PHE A 55 6.97 -1.05 15.77
C PHE A 55 6.99 -1.56 17.22
N LEU A 56 7.34 -2.84 17.39
CA LEU A 56 7.56 -3.51 18.67
C LEU A 56 8.95 -4.14 18.70
N THR A 57 9.54 -4.22 19.89
CA THR A 57 10.78 -4.95 20.12
C THR A 57 10.56 -6.25 20.91
N ARG A 58 11.39 -7.26 20.66
CA ARG A 58 11.26 -8.61 21.22
C ARG A 58 11.19 -8.62 22.74
N GLY A 59 12.06 -7.86 23.40
CA GLY A 59 12.19 -7.84 24.86
C GLY A 59 10.87 -7.59 25.59
N LYS A 60 9.98 -6.76 25.05
CA LYS A 60 8.69 -6.44 25.68
C LYS A 60 7.60 -7.49 25.46
N ARG A 61 7.74 -8.37 24.46
CA ARG A 61 6.67 -9.28 23.97
C ARG A 61 7.25 -10.59 23.43
N SER A 62 8.06 -11.28 24.24
CA SER A 62 8.82 -12.46 23.79
C SER A 62 7.93 -13.59 23.24
N GLU A 63 6.76 -13.79 23.84
CA GLU A 63 5.76 -14.78 23.45
C GLU A 63 5.18 -14.48 22.07
N LEU A 64 4.86 -13.21 21.78
CA LEU A 64 4.40 -12.80 20.45
C LEU A 64 5.46 -13.08 19.39
N PHE A 65 6.72 -12.80 19.68
CA PHE A 65 7.82 -13.08 18.75
C PHE A 65 7.98 -14.57 18.48
N LYS A 66 7.88 -15.43 19.52
CA LYS A 66 7.87 -16.90 19.34
C LYS A 66 6.69 -17.35 18.47
N LEU A 67 5.51 -16.78 18.66
CA LEU A 67 4.33 -17.08 17.85
C LEU A 67 4.49 -16.62 16.40
N LEU A 68 5.03 -15.42 16.18
CA LEU A 68 5.34 -14.90 14.84
C LEU A 68 6.39 -15.77 14.16
N GLU A 69 7.46 -16.10 14.88
CA GLU A 69 8.46 -17.07 14.43
C GLU A 69 7.79 -18.35 14.01
N ASN A 70 7.03 -19.02 14.87
CA ASN A 70 6.30 -20.26 14.60
C ASN A 70 5.23 -20.16 13.51
N SER A 71 4.73 -18.98 13.18
CA SER A 71 3.78 -18.76 12.07
C SER A 71 4.46 -18.65 10.70
N GLY A 72 5.77 -18.47 10.66
CA GLY A 72 6.56 -18.31 9.44
C GLY A 72 6.65 -16.84 9.01
N PHE A 73 6.25 -15.92 9.88
CA PHE A 73 6.27 -14.48 9.62
C PHE A 73 7.67 -13.97 9.23
N PHE A 74 8.70 -14.33 9.98
CA PHE A 74 10.08 -13.89 9.73
C PHE A 74 10.69 -14.57 8.49
N GLU A 75 10.29 -15.80 8.20
CA GLU A 75 10.68 -16.46 6.95
C GLU A 75 10.03 -15.78 5.75
N PHE A 76 8.75 -15.45 5.85
CA PHE A 76 8.02 -14.77 4.78
C PHE A 76 8.57 -13.38 4.50
N HIS A 77 8.78 -12.57 5.54
CA HIS A 77 9.42 -11.26 5.39
C HIS A 77 10.94 -11.41 5.44
N GLU A 78 11.53 -11.90 4.34
CA GLU A 78 12.99 -11.97 4.12
C GLU A 78 13.57 -10.54 4.07
N THR A 79 13.65 -9.93 5.24
CA THR A 79 14.22 -8.61 5.49
C THR A 79 15.46 -8.81 6.35
N ASN A 80 16.52 -8.04 6.12
CA ASN A 80 17.70 -8.00 7.02
C ASN A 80 17.36 -7.40 8.40
N ILE A 81 16.10 -7.40 8.81
CA ILE A 81 15.65 -6.94 10.11
C ILE A 81 16.02 -8.04 11.08
N SER A 82 16.90 -7.71 12.04
CA SER A 82 17.17 -8.60 13.16
C SER A 82 15.84 -8.99 13.80
N GLN A 83 15.69 -10.24 14.22
CA GLN A 83 14.47 -10.76 14.87
C GLN A 83 14.13 -10.07 16.20
N ASP A 84 14.69 -8.88 16.43
CA ASP A 84 14.56 -8.03 17.61
C ASP A 84 13.46 -6.99 17.46
N SER A 85 12.97 -6.72 16.23
CA SER A 85 11.85 -5.80 16.02
C SER A 85 10.88 -6.22 14.90
N VAL A 86 9.62 -5.83 15.03
CA VAL A 86 8.57 -6.06 14.02
C VAL A 86 7.72 -4.82 13.83
N TYR A 87 7.27 -4.57 12.59
CA TYR A 87 6.35 -3.48 12.28
C TYR A 87 4.89 -3.95 12.23
N GLN A 88 3.98 -3.12 12.73
CA GLN A 88 2.56 -3.50 12.85
C GLN A 88 1.92 -3.76 11.49
N HIS A 89 2.22 -2.96 10.47
CA HIS A 89 1.70 -3.18 9.12
C HIS A 89 2.14 -4.52 8.52
N GLN A 90 3.40 -4.93 8.76
CA GLN A 90 3.91 -6.22 8.29
C GLN A 90 3.15 -7.37 8.95
N VAL A 91 3.01 -7.34 10.29
CA VAL A 91 2.27 -8.35 11.04
C VAL A 91 0.81 -8.39 10.59
N SER A 92 0.15 -7.24 10.54
CA SER A 92 -1.27 -7.13 10.17
C SER A 92 -1.52 -7.66 8.76
N LYS A 93 -0.66 -7.30 7.79
CA LYS A 93 -0.79 -7.76 6.41
C LYS A 93 -0.51 -9.26 6.26
N PHE A 94 0.48 -9.78 6.98
CA PHE A 94 0.80 -11.20 6.99
C PHE A 94 -0.36 -12.04 7.51
N LEU A 95 -0.89 -11.70 8.68
CA LEU A 95 -1.99 -12.45 9.31
C LEU A 95 -3.28 -12.38 8.49
N ALA A 96 -3.49 -11.32 7.71
CA ALA A 96 -4.64 -11.18 6.83
C ALA A 96 -4.51 -12.01 5.54
N THR A 97 -3.38 -11.89 4.84
CA THR A 97 -3.21 -12.50 3.52
C THR A 97 -1.81 -13.02 3.23
N GLY A 98 -0.77 -12.51 3.89
CA GLY A 98 0.61 -12.91 3.60
C GLY A 98 0.91 -14.37 3.92
N TYR A 99 0.29 -14.95 4.95
CA TYR A 99 0.49 -16.36 5.29
C TYR A 99 0.02 -17.32 4.17
N GLU A 100 -1.01 -16.95 3.39
CA GLU A 100 -1.45 -17.74 2.24
C GLU A 100 -0.44 -17.68 1.09
N LEU A 101 0.26 -16.56 0.93
CA LEU A 101 1.35 -16.39 -0.02
C LEU A 101 2.56 -17.23 0.41
N TYR A 102 2.92 -17.15 1.69
CA TYR A 102 3.96 -17.99 2.29
C TYR A 102 3.68 -19.48 2.08
N GLY A 103 2.45 -19.93 2.39
CA GLY A 103 1.97 -21.29 2.16
C GLY A 103 2.08 -21.80 0.72
N ARG A 104 2.13 -20.89 -0.25
CA ARG A 104 2.31 -21.19 -1.69
C ARG A 104 3.76 -21.03 -2.15
N GLY A 105 4.69 -20.73 -1.24
CA GLY A 105 6.13 -20.58 -1.51
C GLY A 105 6.56 -19.19 -2.00
N TYR A 106 5.78 -18.15 -1.73
CA TYR A 106 6.12 -16.75 -2.04
C TYR A 106 6.66 -16.00 -0.81
N TYR A 107 7.54 -15.02 -1.03
CA TYR A 107 8.28 -14.35 0.04
C TYR A 107 8.33 -12.83 -0.19
N ALA A 108 8.08 -12.04 0.86
CA ALA A 108 8.20 -10.58 0.82
C ALA A 108 9.65 -10.16 1.07
N ARG A 109 10.48 -10.26 0.03
CA ARG A 109 11.91 -9.94 0.09
C ARG A 109 12.17 -8.44 0.10
N LYS A 110 13.16 -8.03 0.91
CA LYS A 110 13.64 -6.64 0.91
C LYS A 110 14.10 -6.22 -0.49
N GLY A 111 13.61 -5.06 -0.95
CA GLY A 111 13.93 -4.52 -2.27
C GLY A 111 13.15 -5.13 -3.43
N GLU A 112 12.32 -6.15 -3.19
CA GLU A 112 11.41 -6.71 -4.20
C GLU A 112 9.95 -6.39 -3.89
N VAL A 113 9.57 -6.46 -2.61
CA VAL A 113 8.20 -6.29 -2.15
C VAL A 113 8.16 -5.29 -1.00
N GLU A 114 7.30 -4.30 -1.11
CA GLU A 114 6.98 -3.35 -0.06
C GLU A 114 5.49 -3.43 0.31
N ILE A 115 5.13 -2.85 1.46
CA ILE A 115 3.73 -2.66 1.87
C ILE A 115 3.41 -1.18 1.72
N HIS A 116 2.37 -0.87 0.94
CA HIS A 116 1.83 0.47 0.75
C HIS A 116 0.57 0.67 1.60
N HIS A 117 0.52 1.78 2.33
CA HIS A 117 -0.67 2.29 3.02
C HIS A 117 -1.48 3.17 2.07
N LEU A 118 -2.67 2.71 1.69
CA LEU A 118 -3.50 3.35 0.66
C LEU A 118 -3.91 4.79 1.02
N ASP A 119 -4.08 5.08 2.30
CA ASP A 119 -4.45 6.42 2.78
C ASP A 119 -3.24 7.32 3.11
N GLY A 120 -2.02 6.82 2.92
CA GLY A 120 -0.79 7.53 3.25
C GLY A 120 -0.50 7.65 4.75
N ASN A 121 -1.33 7.07 5.63
CA ASN A 121 -1.14 7.11 7.07
C ASN A 121 -0.41 5.85 7.56
N GLN A 122 0.87 5.98 7.92
CA GLN A 122 1.72 4.89 8.40
C GLN A 122 1.22 4.21 9.69
N GLN A 123 0.30 4.86 10.41
CA GLN A 123 -0.30 4.33 11.65
C GLN A 123 -1.62 3.59 11.39
N ASN A 124 -2.24 3.74 10.21
CA ASN A 124 -3.45 2.98 9.84
C ASN A 124 -3.08 1.59 9.32
N ASN A 125 -2.92 0.65 10.24
CA ASN A 125 -2.49 -0.72 9.97
C ASN A 125 -3.64 -1.70 9.68
N ASP A 126 -4.85 -1.22 9.40
CA ASP A 126 -5.95 -2.07 8.95
C ASP A 126 -5.52 -2.85 7.69
N PRO A 127 -5.56 -4.19 7.66
CA PRO A 127 -5.13 -4.97 6.49
C PRO A 127 -5.82 -4.60 5.17
N ARG A 128 -7.03 -4.02 5.22
CA ARG A 128 -7.78 -3.51 4.07
C ARG A 128 -7.17 -2.22 3.51
N ASN A 129 -6.43 -1.46 4.32
CA ASN A 129 -5.64 -0.29 3.95
C ASN A 129 -4.25 -0.64 3.37
N LEU A 130 -3.80 -1.88 3.55
CA LEU A 130 -2.43 -2.30 3.21
C LEU A 130 -2.39 -3.10 1.90
N ARG A 131 -1.42 -2.83 1.01
CA ARG A 131 -1.20 -3.58 -0.24
C ARG A 131 0.27 -3.97 -0.40
N TYR A 132 0.51 -5.19 -0.89
CA TYR A 132 1.86 -5.56 -1.35
C TYR A 132 2.07 -5.00 -2.75
N VAL A 133 3.17 -4.28 -2.94
CA VAL A 133 3.52 -3.61 -4.19
C VAL A 133 5.03 -3.68 -4.42
N SER A 134 5.48 -3.44 -5.65
CA SER A 134 6.90 -3.21 -5.92
C SER A 134 7.38 -1.89 -5.30
N PRO A 135 8.68 -1.76 -4.95
CA PRO A 135 9.23 -0.49 -4.47
C PRO A 135 9.01 0.67 -5.44
N GLY A 136 9.11 0.42 -6.75
CA GLY A 136 8.88 1.45 -7.76
C GLY A 136 7.43 1.93 -7.80
N LEU A 137 6.47 1.01 -7.66
CA LEU A 137 5.06 1.40 -7.57
C LEU A 137 4.77 2.16 -6.27
N ASN A 138 5.35 1.72 -5.16
CA ASN A 138 5.20 2.42 -3.87
C ASN A 138 5.73 3.86 -3.95
N TYR A 139 6.94 4.02 -4.50
CA TYR A 139 7.55 5.34 -4.72
C TYR A 139 6.69 6.21 -5.65
N PHE A 140 6.21 5.65 -6.78
CA PHE A 140 5.34 6.36 -7.72
C PHE A 140 4.06 6.88 -7.05
N ILE A 141 3.35 6.04 -6.29
CA ILE A 141 2.11 6.44 -5.62
C ILE A 141 2.39 7.46 -4.53
N ALA A 142 3.39 7.20 -3.67
CA ALA A 142 3.77 8.11 -2.60
C ALA A 142 4.15 9.49 -3.14
N ARG A 143 4.92 9.54 -4.24
CA ARG A 143 5.30 10.80 -4.89
C ARG A 143 4.09 11.51 -5.50
N SER A 144 3.21 10.76 -6.16
CA SER A 144 2.00 11.29 -6.80
C SER A 144 1.03 11.92 -5.80
N LEU A 145 0.91 11.32 -4.62
CA LEU A 145 -0.01 11.78 -3.56
C LEU A 145 0.71 12.56 -2.44
N ARG A 146 2.00 12.85 -2.61
CA ARG A 146 2.88 13.54 -1.64
C ARG A 146 2.89 12.91 -0.25
N PHE A 147 2.83 11.60 -0.18
CA PHE A 147 3.06 10.88 1.07
C PHE A 147 4.56 10.85 1.39
N PRO A 148 4.94 10.79 2.68
CA PRO A 148 6.29 10.46 3.07
C PRO A 148 6.68 9.08 2.52
N TYR A 149 7.76 9.03 1.74
CA TYR A 149 8.32 7.78 1.24
C TYR A 149 9.63 7.46 1.97
N THR A 150 9.67 6.30 2.60
CA THR A 150 10.76 5.87 3.50
C THR A 150 11.47 4.62 2.98
N GLY A 151 11.02 4.09 1.84
CA GLY A 151 11.61 2.93 1.18
C GLY A 151 12.78 3.29 0.29
N ASN A 152 13.30 2.29 -0.42
CA ASN A 152 14.36 2.52 -1.39
C ASN A 152 13.76 2.96 -2.73
N GLN A 153 14.17 4.13 -3.19
CA GLN A 153 13.75 4.61 -4.51
C GLN A 153 14.13 3.57 -5.57
N SER A 154 13.16 3.22 -6.39
CA SER A 154 13.32 2.28 -7.49
C SER A 154 12.56 2.81 -8.68
N ASN A 155 13.17 2.78 -9.84
CA ASN A 155 12.49 3.11 -11.10
C ASN A 155 11.77 1.89 -11.69
N ARG A 156 11.90 0.72 -11.06
CA ARG A 156 11.32 -0.54 -11.55
C ARG A 156 9.94 -0.77 -10.93
N ILE A 157 8.91 -0.54 -11.73
CA ILE A 157 7.54 -0.98 -11.47
C ILE A 157 7.40 -2.38 -12.08
N THR A 158 7.00 -3.37 -11.28
CA THR A 158 6.79 -4.75 -11.78
C THR A 158 5.35 -5.01 -12.18
N GLU A 159 4.43 -4.18 -11.72
CA GLU A 159 3.03 -4.18 -12.07
C GLU A 159 2.79 -3.56 -13.46
N SER A 160 1.72 -3.98 -14.14
CA SER A 160 1.29 -3.37 -15.41
C SER A 160 0.82 -1.92 -15.22
N ALA A 161 0.76 -1.16 -16.31
CA ALA A 161 0.25 0.22 -16.28
C ALA A 161 -1.19 0.31 -15.75
N GLU A 162 -2.03 -0.67 -16.08
CA GLU A 162 -3.41 -0.77 -15.58
C GLU A 162 -3.44 -1.02 -14.06
N GLU A 163 -2.64 -1.96 -13.57
CA GLU A 163 -2.51 -2.25 -12.14
C GLU A 163 -1.99 -1.03 -11.37
N ALA A 164 -1.01 -0.30 -11.92
CA ALA A 164 -0.48 0.92 -11.34
C ALA A 164 -1.55 2.04 -11.27
N ARG A 165 -2.31 2.25 -12.34
CA ARG A 165 -3.42 3.22 -12.38
C ARG A 165 -4.51 2.88 -11.37
N ASN A 166 -4.88 1.61 -11.28
CA ASN A 166 -5.88 1.12 -10.33
C ASN A 166 -5.43 1.30 -8.88
N MET A 167 -4.14 1.07 -8.60
CA MET A 167 -3.57 1.29 -7.27
C MET A 167 -3.54 2.76 -6.89
N LEU A 168 -3.10 3.66 -7.78
CA LEU A 168 -3.14 5.10 -7.55
C LEU A 168 -4.58 5.60 -7.30
N ARG A 169 -5.54 5.14 -8.11
CA ARG A 169 -6.97 5.42 -7.93
C ARG A 169 -7.46 5.03 -6.54
N LEU A 170 -7.13 3.81 -6.11
CA LEU A 170 -7.55 3.30 -4.82
C LEU A 170 -6.96 4.12 -3.67
N SER A 171 -5.67 4.48 -3.76
CA SER A 171 -5.01 5.30 -2.76
C SER A 171 -5.61 6.71 -2.67
N LEU A 172 -5.85 7.36 -3.82
CA LEU A 172 -6.52 8.66 -3.89
C LEU A 172 -7.91 8.60 -3.23
N LYS A 173 -8.72 7.61 -3.58
CA LYS A 173 -10.06 7.42 -3.00
C LYS A 173 -10.01 7.25 -1.47
N ARG A 174 -9.07 6.46 -0.95
CA ARG A 174 -8.91 6.25 0.50
C ARG A 174 -8.50 7.52 1.23
N THR A 175 -7.55 8.24 0.68
CA THR A 175 -7.07 9.53 1.20
C THR A 175 -8.19 10.54 1.33
N LEU A 176 -9.01 10.67 0.28
CA LEU A 176 -10.13 11.60 0.26
C LEU A 176 -11.22 11.22 1.28
N ASN A 177 -11.51 9.93 1.41
CA ASN A 177 -12.48 9.42 2.40
C ASN A 177 -12.04 9.71 3.84
N VAL A 178 -10.75 9.54 4.16
CA VAL A 178 -10.21 9.87 5.50
C VAL A 178 -10.37 11.36 5.82
N ARG A 179 -10.33 12.22 4.79
CA ARG A 179 -10.56 13.67 4.91
C ARG A 179 -12.04 14.07 4.93
N GLY A 180 -12.96 13.11 5.07
CA GLY A 180 -14.40 13.37 5.17
C GLY A 180 -15.06 13.79 3.84
N LYS A 181 -14.37 13.65 2.71
CA LYS A 181 -14.90 14.01 1.39
C LYS A 181 -15.35 12.74 0.67
N ARG A 182 -16.60 12.70 0.22
CA ARG A 182 -17.14 11.63 -0.62
C ARG A 182 -17.23 12.11 -2.06
N PHE A 183 -16.70 11.33 -2.98
CA PHE A 183 -16.69 11.63 -4.41
C PHE A 183 -17.42 10.53 -5.19
N SER A 184 -18.11 10.91 -6.27
CA SER A 184 -18.65 9.96 -7.24
C SER A 184 -17.51 9.26 -7.99
N GLN A 185 -17.83 8.14 -8.66
CA GLN A 185 -16.86 7.41 -9.47
C GLN A 185 -16.30 8.28 -10.60
N GLU A 186 -17.16 9.05 -11.26
CA GLU A 186 -16.82 10.02 -12.31
C GLU A 186 -15.87 11.11 -11.82
N GLN A 187 -16.10 11.65 -10.63
CA GLN A 187 -15.20 12.65 -10.03
C GLN A 187 -13.81 12.07 -9.74
N LEU A 188 -13.75 10.82 -9.29
CA LEU A 188 -12.46 10.13 -9.11
C LEU A 188 -11.78 9.87 -10.46
N ASP A 189 -12.53 9.47 -11.50
CA ASP A 189 -12.00 9.29 -12.85
C ASP A 189 -11.48 10.60 -13.45
N PHE A 190 -12.19 11.71 -13.25
CA PHE A 190 -11.76 13.04 -13.64
C PHE A 190 -10.47 13.47 -12.92
N LEU A 191 -10.39 13.28 -11.61
CA LEU A 191 -9.17 13.56 -10.85
C LEU A 191 -7.97 12.72 -11.31
N LEU A 192 -8.23 11.51 -11.80
CA LEU A 192 -7.20 10.63 -12.38
C LEU A 192 -6.88 10.95 -13.84
N SER A 193 -7.82 11.56 -14.58
CA SER A 193 -7.62 11.99 -15.97
C SER A 193 -6.87 13.31 -16.06
N LEU A 194 -6.98 14.15 -15.03
CA LEU A 194 -6.07 15.28 -14.83
C LEU A 194 -4.65 14.74 -14.70
N ARG A 195 -3.67 15.38 -15.36
CA ARG A 195 -2.26 14.97 -15.25
C ARG A 195 -1.88 14.97 -13.75
N LEU A 196 -1.03 14.03 -13.33
CA LEU A 196 -0.57 13.89 -11.93
C LEU A 196 -0.18 15.23 -11.28
N GLU A 197 0.41 16.13 -12.07
CA GLU A 197 0.80 17.48 -11.65
C GLU A 197 -0.38 18.45 -11.46
N GLN A 198 -1.45 18.33 -12.25
CA GLN A 198 -2.68 19.13 -12.11
C GLN A 198 -3.57 18.62 -10.97
N ALA A 199 -3.73 17.29 -10.84
CA ALA A 199 -4.39 16.69 -9.69
C ALA A 199 -3.69 17.09 -8.38
N ARG A 200 -2.36 17.14 -8.41
CA ARG A 200 -1.50 17.64 -7.32
C ARG A 200 -1.78 19.10 -6.95
N ASN A 201 -1.84 20.02 -7.92
CA ASN A 201 -2.08 21.44 -7.63
C ASN A 201 -3.50 21.70 -7.08
N ILE A 202 -4.49 20.97 -7.58
CA ILE A 202 -5.88 21.06 -7.10
C ILE A 202 -6.00 20.56 -5.65
N LEU A 203 -5.32 19.45 -5.30
CA LEU A 203 -5.32 18.93 -3.93
C LEU A 203 -4.66 19.88 -2.92
N ASP A 204 -3.62 20.62 -3.34
CA ASP A 204 -2.96 21.64 -2.51
C ASP A 204 -3.84 22.88 -2.32
N GLU A 205 -4.44 23.39 -3.40
CA GLU A 205 -5.38 24.52 -3.35
C GLU A 205 -6.62 24.19 -2.51
N TRP A 206 -7.09 22.94 -2.55
CA TRP A 206 -8.21 22.44 -1.72
C TRP A 206 -7.88 22.33 -0.23
N TYR A 207 -6.62 22.10 0.13
CA TYR A 207 -6.21 22.07 1.54
C TYR A 207 -6.16 23.47 2.16
N LEU A 208 -5.90 24.49 1.33
CA LEU A 208 -5.75 25.88 1.76
C LEU A 208 -7.06 26.67 1.72
N ALA A 209 -8.04 26.29 0.89
CA ALA A 209 -9.25 27.07 0.67
C ALA A 209 -10.48 26.41 1.31
N GLY A 210 -10.84 26.86 2.51
CA GLY A 210 -12.00 26.40 3.28
C GLY A 210 -13.39 26.64 2.67
N ASN A 211 -13.55 26.96 1.37
CA ASN A 211 -14.86 26.99 0.67
C ASN A 211 -14.82 27.21 -0.88
N SER A 212 -13.68 27.11 -1.58
CA SER A 212 -13.60 27.49 -3.03
C SER A 212 -13.83 26.37 -4.06
N TYR A 213 -14.28 25.20 -3.60
CA TYR A 213 -14.25 23.93 -4.34
C TYR A 213 -14.95 23.95 -5.71
N ASN A 214 -16.15 24.53 -5.81
CA ASN A 214 -16.90 24.56 -7.08
C ASN A 214 -16.28 25.53 -8.10
N ASN A 215 -15.75 26.67 -7.65
CA ASN A 215 -15.14 27.66 -8.55
C ASN A 215 -13.82 27.15 -9.14
N LEU A 216 -13.05 26.37 -8.38
CA LEU A 216 -11.78 25.82 -8.87
C LEU A 216 -12.00 24.72 -9.92
N ILE A 217 -13.00 23.87 -9.71
CA ILE A 217 -13.39 22.83 -10.68
C ILE A 217 -13.88 23.48 -11.97
N ASN A 218 -14.81 24.45 -11.88
CA ASN A 218 -15.34 25.13 -13.06
C ASN A 218 -14.24 25.85 -13.85
N LYS A 219 -13.33 26.58 -13.17
CA LYS A 219 -12.21 27.28 -13.80
C LYS A 219 -11.23 26.34 -14.51
N ARG A 220 -11.02 25.13 -13.99
CA ARG A 220 -10.13 24.12 -14.60
C ARG A 220 -10.81 23.35 -15.73
N VAL A 221 -12.11 23.08 -15.64
CA VAL A 221 -12.91 22.55 -16.74
C VAL A 221 -12.89 23.51 -17.93
N GLU A 222 -13.11 24.81 -17.69
CA GLU A 222 -13.03 25.85 -18.73
C GLU A 222 -11.65 25.92 -19.40
N GLN A 223 -10.57 25.88 -18.61
CA GLN A 223 -9.20 25.88 -19.15
C GLN A 223 -8.93 24.65 -20.04
N PHE A 224 -9.44 23.48 -19.66
CA PHE A 224 -9.25 22.23 -20.39
C PHE A 224 -10.08 22.21 -21.69
N SER A 225 -11.32 22.68 -21.64
CA SER A 225 -12.17 22.86 -22.83
C SER A 225 -11.52 23.81 -23.84
N LEU A 226 -10.93 24.91 -23.35
CA LEU A 226 -10.21 25.87 -24.18
C LEU A 226 -8.96 25.25 -24.85
N THR A 227 -8.20 24.41 -24.14
CA THR A 227 -7.00 23.77 -24.73
C THR A 227 -7.34 22.78 -25.84
N MET A 228 -8.45 22.03 -25.69
CA MET A 228 -8.94 21.10 -26.72
C MET A 228 -9.48 21.84 -27.96
N THR A 229 -10.10 23.01 -27.82
CA THR A 229 -10.50 23.84 -28.97
C THR A 229 -9.30 24.43 -29.71
N THR A 230 -8.24 24.86 -29.01
CA THR A 230 -7.06 25.42 -29.67
C THR A 230 -6.26 24.36 -30.42
N GLU A 231 -6.11 23.15 -29.86
CA GLU A 231 -5.49 22.02 -30.57
C GLU A 231 -6.35 21.52 -31.74
N GLY A 232 -7.68 21.60 -31.64
CA GLY A 232 -8.60 21.29 -32.75
C GLY A 232 -8.58 22.31 -33.90
N ILE A 233 -8.40 23.60 -33.59
CA ILE A 233 -8.30 24.68 -34.60
C ILE A 233 -6.93 24.68 -35.27
N VAL A 234 -5.84 24.39 -34.54
CA VAL A 234 -4.49 24.28 -35.11
C VAL A 234 -4.31 23.01 -35.95
N ALA A 235 -5.13 21.97 -35.73
CA ALA A 235 -5.16 20.77 -36.58
C ALA A 235 -6.00 20.93 -37.85
N GLN A 236 -6.73 22.04 -38.02
CA GLN A 236 -7.56 22.35 -39.21
C GLN A 236 -7.05 23.55 -40.02
N LEU A 237 -5.92 24.14 -39.63
CA LEU A 237 -5.17 25.14 -40.40
C LEU A 237 -3.84 24.54 -40.88
#